data_AF-A0A962V0N0-F1
#
_entry.id   AF-A0A962V0N0-F1
#
_cell.length_a   1.000
_cell.length_b   1.000
_cell.length_c   1.000
_cell.angle_alpha   90.00
_cell.angle_beta   90.00
_cell.angle_gamma   90.00
#
_symmetry.space_group_name_H-M   'P 1'
#
loop_
_entity.id
_entity.type
_entity.pdbx_description
1 polymer ?
#
loop_
_entity_poly.entity_id
_entity_poly.type
_entity_poly.pdbx_seq_one_letter_code
_entity_poly.pdbx_strand_id
1 'polypeptide(L)' 'RSGLDLPEPPFIDRVAIRFGIAADQHYHVPLLVSPWSYSTYRGS' A
#
# COMPACT_ATOMS: atom_id res chain seq x y z
N ARG A 1 9.26 -18.34 7.60
CA ARG A 1 9.22 -17.05 6.88
C ARG A 1 10.61 -16.85 6.27
N SER A 2 10.78 -16.99 4.95
CA SER A 2 12.02 -16.54 4.30
C SER A 2 11.92 -15.03 4.11
N GLY A 3 12.94 -14.28 4.56
CA GLY A 3 13.10 -12.89 4.15
C GLY A 3 13.48 -12.84 2.67
N LEU A 4 13.00 -11.81 1.96
CA LEU A 4 13.47 -11.54 0.61
C LEU A 4 14.80 -10.78 0.72
N ASP A 5 15.79 -11.19 -0.07
CA ASP A 5 17.03 -10.45 -0.23
C ASP A 5 16.77 -9.28 -1.19
N LEU A 6 16.78 -8.06 -0.66
CA LEU A 6 16.45 -6.83 -1.40
C LEU A 6 17.68 -5.93 -1.49
N PRO A 7 17.84 -5.16 -2.57
CA PRO A 7 18.87 -4.13 -2.65
C PRO A 7 18.75 -3.12 -1.51
N GLU A 8 19.88 -2.56 -1.08
CA GLU A 8 19.94 -1.44 -0.14
C GLU A 8 20.33 -0.16 -0.92
N PRO A 9 19.43 0.84 -1.05
CA PRO A 9 18.09 0.90 -0.46
C PRO A 9 17.05 0.09 -1.25
N PRO A 10 15.98 -0.41 -0.58
CA PRO A 10 14.92 -1.13 -1.26
C PRO A 10 14.12 -0.18 -2.15
N PHE A 11 13.61 -0.70 -3.27
CA PHE A 11 12.80 0.09 -4.20
C PHE A 11 11.53 0.65 -3.52
N ILE A 12 10.89 -0.16 -2.68
CA ILE A 12 9.80 0.27 -1.79
C ILE A 12 10.24 0.01 -0.34
N ASP A 13 10.47 1.10 0.40
CA ASP A 13 10.67 1.08 1.86
C ASP A 13 9.39 1.51 2.59
N ARG A 14 8.90 2.72 2.25
CA ARG A 14 7.71 3.32 2.86
C ARG A 14 6.69 3.73 1.81
N VAL A 15 5.46 3.26 1.97
CA VAL A 15 4.33 3.66 1.15
C VAL A 15 3.39 4.51 1.98
N ALA A 16 3.25 5.79 1.64
CA ALA A 16 2.26 6.68 2.24
C ALA A 16 0.97 6.69 1.41
N ILE A 17 -0.14 6.24 2.00
CA ILE A 17 -1.47 6.27 1.38
C ILE A 17 -2.25 7.45 1.94
N ARG A 18 -2.43 8.51 1.12
CA ARG A 18 -3.24 9.68 1.47
C ARG A 18 -4.57 9.60 0.74
N PHE A 19 -5.67 9.60 1.49
CA PHE A 19 -7.02 9.56 0.94
C PHE A 19 -7.96 10.50 1.71
N GLY A 20 -9.06 10.90 1.08
CA GLY A 20 -10.07 11.77 1.68
C GLY A 20 -11.26 10.99 2.23
N ILE A 21 -11.85 11.51 3.31
CA ILE A 21 -13.11 11.06 3.89
C ILE A 21 -14.07 12.25 3.82
N ALA A 22 -15.26 12.07 3.26
CA ALA A 22 -16.17 13.19 2.95
C ALA A 22 -17.59 13.01 3.50
N ALA A 23 -18.02 11.78 3.77
CA ALA A 23 -19.36 11.48 4.26
C ALA A 23 -19.31 10.33 5.28
N ASP A 24 -20.40 10.14 6.03
CA ASP A 24 -20.56 9.01 6.94
C ASP A 24 -20.94 7.75 6.14
N GLN A 25 -19.91 7.06 5.67
CA GLN A 25 -20.01 5.83 4.88
C GLN A 25 -18.79 4.95 5.16
N HIS A 26 -18.89 3.67 4.78
CA HIS A 26 -17.74 2.77 4.85
C HIS A 26 -16.72 3.10 3.74
N TYR A 27 -15.44 3.19 4.11
CA TYR A 27 -14.33 3.38 3.17
C TYR A 27 -13.38 2.19 3.27
N HIS A 28 -13.44 1.30 2.30
CA HIS A 28 -12.46 0.22 2.16
C HIS A 28 -11.31 0.70 1.27
N VAL A 29 -10.12 0.87 1.84
CA VAL A 29 -8.90 1.32 1.12
C VAL A 29 -7.78 0.28 1.26
N PRO A 30 -7.84 -0.85 0.53
CA PRO A 30 -6.83 -1.90 0.62
C PRO A 30 -5.50 -1.48 -0.03
N LEU A 31 -4.43 -2.14 0.40
CA LEU A 31 -3.08 -2.06 -0.16
C LEU A 31 -2.66 -3.45 -0.66
N LEU A 32 -2.41 -3.57 -1.96
CA LEU A 32 -1.70 -4.71 -2.55
C LEU A 32 -0.25 -4.29 -2.72
N VAL A 33 0.71 -5.08 -2.23
CA VAL A 33 2.12 -4.68 -2.23
C VAL A 33 3.04 -5.86 -2.48
N SER A 34 4.07 -5.59 -3.27
CA SER A 34 5.28 -6.40 -3.43
C SER A 34 6.50 -5.48 -3.25
N PRO A 35 7.73 -6.02 -3.19
CA PRO A 35 8.93 -5.18 -3.14
C PRO A 35 9.13 -4.24 -4.34
N TRP A 36 8.45 -4.49 -5.48
CA TRP A 36 8.65 -3.76 -6.73
C TRP A 36 7.41 -3.02 -7.23
N SER A 37 6.27 -3.20 -6.57
CA SER A 37 5.01 -2.58 -6.97
C SER A 37 4.04 -2.48 -5.81
N TYR A 38 3.17 -1.49 -5.85
CA TYR A 38 2.01 -1.43 -4.99
C TYR A 38 0.82 -0.87 -5.75
N SER A 39 -0.37 -1.19 -5.28
CA SER A 39 -1.61 -0.55 -5.72
C SER A 39 -2.56 -0.37 -4.55
N THR A 40 -3.40 0.64 -4.65
CA THR A 40 -4.49 0.91 -3.72
C THR A 40 -5.70 1.40 -4.51
N TYR A 41 -6.89 1.23 -3.95
CA TYR A 41 -8.13 1.68 -4.56
C TYR A 41 -9.19 1.90 -3.48
N ARG A 42 -10.30 2.57 -3.82
CA ARG A 42 -11.50 2.58 -2.98
C ARG A 42 -12.39 1.40 -3.37
N GLY A 43 -12.57 0.45 -2.46
CA GLY A 43 -13.54 -0.63 -2.58
C GLY A 43 -14.98 -0.16 -2.31
N SER A 44 -15.93 -0.99 -2.73
CA SER A 44 -17.37 -0.85 -2.44
C SER A 44 -17.73 -1.34 -1.05
#